data_AF-A0A0E8EVI5-F1
#
_entry.id   AF-A0A0E8EVI5-F1
#
_cell.length_a   1.000
_cell.length_b   1.000
_cell.length_c   1.000
_cell.angle_alpha   90.00
_cell.angle_beta   90.00
_cell.angle_gamma   90.00
#
_symmetry.space_group_name_H-M   'P 1'
#
loop_
_entity.id
_entity.type
_entity.pdbx_description
1 polymer ?
#
loop_
_entity_poly.entity_id
_entity_poly.type
_entity_poly.pdbx_seq_one_letter_code
_entity_poly.pdbx_strand_id
1 'polypeptide(L)'
;MTVSSVSSRISAGAFDQYARQLRDRAAASGAKDEAGSPAAEALQALQRQLAAIMRQMRQVRESNATAEQQARQLQDLNRQAFAIQGQIQKLLEEQLRLAQRLAAR
;
A
#
# COMPACT_ATOMS: atom_id res chain seq x y z
N MET A 1 35.09 -13.10 15.51
CA MET A 1 34.36 -14.36 15.80
C MET A 1 33.29 -13.97 16.81
N THR A 2 31.97 -14.10 16.65
CA THR A 2 31.12 -14.97 15.82
C THR A 2 29.68 -14.44 15.98
N VAL A 3 29.00 -14.19 14.84
CA VAL A 3 27.54 -14.29 14.55
C VAL A 3 26.53 -14.18 15.71
N SER A 4 25.45 -13.39 15.57
CA SER A 4 24.25 -13.93 14.92
C SER A 4 23.36 -12.87 14.26
N SER A 5 23.32 -12.99 12.94
CA SER A 5 22.24 -12.57 12.04
C SER A 5 20.87 -12.99 12.60
N VAL A 6 20.01 -12.04 12.92
CA VAL A 6 18.57 -12.29 13.07
C VAL A 6 18.00 -12.41 11.66
N SER A 7 18.22 -13.58 11.08
CA SER A 7 17.65 -14.01 9.82
C SER A 7 16.15 -14.10 9.95
N SER A 8 15.47 -13.29 9.14
CA SER A 8 14.16 -13.51 8.55
C SER A 8 13.60 -14.92 8.75
N ARG A 9 12.68 -15.06 9.70
CA ARG A 9 11.65 -16.10 9.68
C ARG A 9 10.31 -15.44 10.01
N ILE A 10 9.85 -14.54 9.14
CA ILE A 10 8.42 -14.28 9.03
C ILE A 10 7.85 -15.55 8.40
N SER A 11 7.58 -16.50 9.29
CA SER A 11 7.01 -17.80 9.00
C SER A 11 5.67 -17.60 8.30
N ALA A 12 5.34 -18.44 7.31
CA ALA A 12 4.06 -18.39 6.59
C ALA A 12 2.82 -18.35 7.51
N GLY A 13 2.94 -18.75 8.78
CA GLY A 13 1.91 -18.63 9.81
C GLY A 13 1.64 -17.20 10.33
N ALA A 14 2.54 -16.23 10.15
CA ALA A 14 2.31 -14.85 10.60
C ALA A 14 1.20 -14.15 9.78
N PHE A 15 1.11 -14.50 8.50
CA PHE A 15 0.05 -14.01 7.62
C PHE A 15 -1.30 -14.67 7.92
N ASP A 16 -1.28 -15.97 8.22
CA ASP A 16 -2.46 -16.74 8.61
C ASP A 16 -3.06 -16.25 9.95
N GLN A 17 -2.21 -15.93 10.92
CA GLN A 17 -2.64 -15.38 12.21
C GLN A 17 -3.24 -13.97 12.08
N TYR A 18 -2.66 -13.13 11.22
CA TYR A 18 -3.22 -11.82 10.92
C TYR A 18 -4.59 -11.92 10.24
N ALA A 19 -4.73 -12.85 9.29
CA ALA A 19 -6.00 -13.10 8.59
C ALA A 19 -7.10 -13.62 9.53
N ARG A 20 -6.76 -14.44 10.52
CA ARG A 20 -7.70 -14.91 11.55
C ARG A 20 -8.13 -13.80 12.49
N GLN A 21 -7.21 -12.98 12.98
CA GLN A 21 -7.53 -11.84 13.83
C GLN A 21 -8.49 -10.84 13.15
N LEU A 22 -8.31 -10.60 11.84
CA LEU A 22 -9.23 -9.76 11.08
C LEU A 22 -10.63 -10.37 10.95
N ARG A 23 -10.70 -11.70 10.75
CA ARG A 23 -11.98 -12.43 10.66
C ARG A 23 -12.72 -12.44 11.99
N ASP A 24 -12.03 -12.67 13.10
CA ASP A 24 -12.63 -12.67 14.44
C ASP A 24 -13.10 -11.26 14.83
N ARG A 25 -12.38 -10.21 14.39
CA ARG A 25 -12.80 -8.83 14.60
C ARG A 25 -14.03 -8.47 13.78
N ALA A 26 -14.10 -8.94 12.53
CA ALA A 26 -15.26 -8.77 11.67
C ALA A 26 -16.49 -9.57 12.17
N ALA A 27 -16.28 -10.74 12.77
CA ALA A 27 -17.33 -11.56 13.38
C ALA A 27 -17.82 -11.00 14.72
N ALA A 28 -16.93 -10.39 15.51
CA ALA A 28 -17.28 -9.71 16.76
C ALA A 28 -18.04 -8.39 16.51
N SER A 29 -17.83 -7.74 15.35
CA SER A 29 -18.60 -6.58 14.91
C SER A 29 -19.81 -7.03 14.08
N GLY A 30 -20.79 -7.66 14.73
CA GLY A 30 -22.05 -8.01 14.07
C GLY A 30 -22.70 -6.78 13.42
N ALA A 31 -22.81 -6.83 12.09
CA ALA A 31 -23.64 -5.97 11.22
C ALA A 31 -23.58 -4.45 11.45
N LYS A 32 -22.70 -3.75 10.71
CA LYS A 32 -23.01 -2.42 10.17
C LYS A 32 -22.39 -2.25 8.78
N ASP A 33 -23.27 -1.93 7.84
CA ASP A 33 -23.04 -1.69 6.44
C ASP A 33 -21.99 -0.60 6.11
N GLU A 34 -21.37 -0.77 4.94
CA GLU A 34 -20.81 0.26 4.05
C GLU A 34 -19.66 1.19 4.48
N ALA A 35 -19.14 1.09 5.70
CA ALA A 35 -17.92 1.83 6.08
C ALA A 35 -16.64 1.01 5.81
N GLY A 36 -16.26 0.96 4.53
CA GLY A 36 -14.88 0.66 4.10
C GLY A 36 -14.54 -0.81 3.95
N SER A 37 -14.87 -1.40 2.79
CA SER A 37 -14.27 -2.67 2.37
C SER A 37 -12.74 -2.60 2.52
N PRO A 38 -12.03 -3.68 2.93
CA PRO A 38 -10.58 -3.66 3.10
C PRO A 38 -9.82 -3.19 1.85
N ALA A 39 -10.39 -3.38 0.66
CA ALA A 39 -9.87 -2.84 -0.59
C ALA A 39 -10.04 -1.31 -0.72
N ALA A 40 -11.11 -0.73 -0.20
CA ALA A 40 -11.30 0.72 -0.13
C ALA A 40 -10.32 1.38 0.85
N GLU A 41 -10.07 0.74 2.01
CA GLU A 41 -9.06 1.20 2.97
C GLU A 41 -7.64 1.14 2.39
N ALA A 42 -7.30 0.02 1.73
CA ALA A 42 -6.01 -0.14 1.04
C ALA A 42 -5.83 0.90 -0.08
N LEU A 43 -6.87 1.15 -0.87
CA LEU A 43 -6.86 2.19 -1.90
C LEU A 43 -6.63 3.58 -1.29
N GLN A 44 -7.34 3.91 -0.21
CA GLN A 44 -7.17 5.19 0.47
C GLN A 44 -5.76 5.36 1.05
N ALA A 45 -5.17 4.29 1.59
CA ALA A 45 -3.79 4.31 2.07
C ALA A 45 -2.78 4.56 0.93
N LEU A 46 -2.92 3.86 -0.20
CA LEU A 46 -2.07 4.05 -1.38
C LEU A 46 -2.20 5.47 -1.95
N GLN A 47 -3.41 6.01 -2.03
CA GLN A 47 -3.64 7.39 -2.47
C GLN A 47 -2.98 8.42 -1.53
N ARG A 48 -3.04 8.20 -0.20
CA ARG A 48 -2.36 9.06 0.79
C ARG A 48 -0.84 9.02 0.62
N GLN A 49 -0.27 7.84 0.37
CA GLN A 49 1.16 7.69 0.11
C GLN A 49 1.58 8.42 -1.17
N LEU A 50 0.80 8.27 -2.26
CA LEU A 50 1.06 9.00 -3.51
C LEU A 50 1.01 10.52 -3.28
N ALA A 51 0.00 11.02 -2.55
CA ALA A 51 -0.10 12.44 -2.22
C ALA A 51 1.10 12.94 -1.39
N ALA A 52 1.63 12.11 -0.49
CA ALA A 52 2.82 12.45 0.28
C ALA A 52 4.07 12.57 -0.63
N ILE A 53 4.27 11.65 -1.57
CA ILE A 53 5.36 11.73 -2.55
C ILE A 53 5.22 12.97 -3.42
N MET A 54 4.00 13.29 -3.89
CA MET A 54 3.77 14.50 -4.67
C MET A 54 4.12 15.78 -3.89
N ARG A 55 3.85 15.82 -2.58
CA ARG A 55 4.30 16.91 -1.71
C ARG A 55 5.83 16.96 -1.59
N GLN A 56 6.48 15.82 -1.39
CA GLN A 56 7.95 15.75 -1.31
C GLN A 56 8.61 16.21 -2.62
N MET A 57 8.07 15.84 -3.78
CA MET A 57 8.60 16.32 -5.06
C MET A 57 8.49 17.84 -5.20
N ARG A 58 7.42 18.46 -4.70
CA ARG A 58 7.32 19.93 -4.67
C ARG A 58 8.39 20.53 -3.76
N GLN A 59 8.58 19.98 -2.57
CA GLN A 59 9.62 20.41 -1.64
C GLN A 59 11.03 20.28 -2.23
N VAL A 60 11.31 19.21 -2.98
CA VAL A 60 12.61 19.04 -3.67
C VAL A 60 12.80 20.10 -4.76
N ARG A 61 11.76 20.44 -5.52
CA ARG A 61 11.82 21.51 -6.54
C ARG A 61 12.04 22.89 -5.94
N GLU A 62 11.46 23.14 -4.77
CA GLU A 62 11.59 24.39 -4.02
C GLU A 62 12.87 24.42 -3.14
N SER A 63 13.62 23.32 -3.08
CA SER A 63 14.82 23.23 -2.27
C SER A 63 15.99 23.98 -2.89
N ASN A 64 16.91 24.46 -2.05
CA ASN A 64 18.18 25.07 -2.49
C ASN A 64 19.24 24.04 -2.91
N ALA A 65 18.87 22.79 -3.19
CA ALA A 65 19.78 21.76 -3.67
C ALA A 65 20.25 22.06 -5.10
N THR A 66 21.41 21.52 -5.50
CA THR A 66 21.88 21.67 -6.89
C THR A 66 20.94 20.96 -7.87
N ALA A 67 20.94 21.39 -9.14
CA ALA A 67 20.08 20.79 -10.17
C ALA A 67 20.27 19.27 -10.30
N GLU A 68 21.51 18.77 -10.16
CA GLU A 68 21.81 17.34 -10.18
C GLU A 68 21.25 16.60 -8.96
N GLN A 69 21.33 17.21 -7.77
CA GLN A 69 20.76 16.65 -6.55
C GLN A 69 19.24 16.61 -6.62
N GLN A 70 18.62 17.68 -7.11
CA GLN A 70 17.17 17.73 -7.36
C GLN A 70 16.75 16.66 -8.38
N ALA A 71 17.47 16.53 -9.50
CA ALA A 71 17.16 15.55 -10.54
C ALA A 71 17.20 14.11 -10.00
N ARG A 72 18.24 13.76 -9.22
CA ARG A 72 18.36 12.43 -8.59
C ARG A 72 17.21 12.17 -7.63
N GLN A 73 16.92 13.12 -6.73
CA GLN A 73 15.84 12.98 -5.76
C GLN A 73 14.47 12.88 -6.43
N LEU A 74 14.21 13.69 -7.45
CA LEU A 74 12.97 13.62 -8.23
C LEU A 74 12.85 12.31 -9.01
N GLN A 75 13.95 11.77 -9.54
CA GLN A 75 13.93 10.49 -10.24
C GLN A 75 13.53 9.36 -9.29
N ASP A 76 14.08 9.33 -8.08
CA ASP A 76 13.74 8.30 -7.09
C ASP A 76 12.31 8.45 -6.56
N LEU A 77 11.84 9.68 -6.33
CA LEU A 77 10.44 9.94 -5.96
C LEU A 77 9.47 9.54 -7.07
N ASN A 78 9.82 9.78 -8.35
CA ASN A 78 9.00 9.35 -9.48
C ASN A 78 8.93 7.82 -9.59
N ARG A 79 10.04 7.10 -9.34
CA ARG A 79 10.03 5.63 -9.30
C ARG A 79 9.09 5.10 -8.22
N GLN A 80 9.13 5.71 -7.03
CA GLN A 80 8.23 5.35 -5.93
C GLN A 80 6.76 5.64 -6.28
N ALA A 81 6.48 6.80 -6.88
CA ALA A 81 5.14 7.16 -7.34
C ALA A 81 4.62 6.14 -8.37
N PHE A 82 5.46 5.74 -9.33
CA PHE A 82 5.09 4.76 -10.36
C PHE A 82 4.76 3.38 -9.76
N ALA A 83 5.54 2.93 -8.77
CA ALA A 83 5.28 1.68 -8.08
C ALA A 83 3.92 1.70 -7.35
N ILE A 84 3.60 2.80 -6.66
CA ILE A 84 2.31 2.97 -5.95
C ILE A 84 1.16 3.05 -6.95
N GLN A 85 1.32 3.76 -8.07
CA GLN A 85 0.31 3.80 -9.13
C GLN A 85 0.02 2.39 -9.69
N GLY A 86 1.05 1.57 -9.88
CA GLY A 86 0.88 0.17 -10.29
C GLY A 86 0.13 -0.67 -9.26
N GLN A 87 0.38 -0.46 -7.97
CA GLN A 87 -0.38 -1.13 -6.89
C GLN A 87 -1.84 -0.72 -6.86
N ILE A 88 -2.13 0.59 -7.03
CA ILE A 88 -3.50 1.10 -7.13
C ILE A 88 -4.23 0.43 -8.30
N GLN A 89 -3.60 0.34 -9.47
CA GLN A 89 -4.21 -0.23 -10.66
C GLN A 89 -4.53 -1.73 -10.47
N LYS A 90 -3.59 -2.51 -9.93
CA LYS A 90 -3.82 -3.92 -9.59
C LYS A 90 -4.99 -4.11 -8.63
N LEU A 91 -5.06 -3.29 -7.58
CA LEU A 91 -6.15 -3.36 -6.61
C LEU A 91 -7.52 -3.05 -7.24
N LEU A 92 -7.59 -2.08 -8.14
CA LEU A 92 -8.82 -1.76 -8.88
C LEU A 92 -9.23 -2.89 -9.81
N GLU A 93 -8.27 -3.50 -10.52
CA GLU A 93 -8.53 -4.67 -11.38
C GLU A 93 -9.05 -5.87 -10.59
N GLU A 94 -8.47 -6.14 -9.43
CA GLU A 94 -8.93 -7.21 -8.53
C GLU A 94 -10.35 -6.96 -8.03
N GLN A 95 -10.66 -5.72 -7.62
CA GLN A 95 -12.03 -5.35 -7.22
C GLN A 95 -13.02 -5.50 -8.38
N LEU A 96 -12.66 -5.09 -9.59
CA LEU A 96 -13.49 -5.25 -10.77
C LEU A 96 -13.75 -6.73 -11.08
N ARG A 97 -12.72 -7.58 -11.02
CA ARG A 97 -12.86 -9.03 -11.22
C ARG A 97 -13.76 -9.67 -10.17
N LEU A 98 -13.65 -9.25 -8.90
CA LEU A 98 -14.51 -9.75 -7.83
C LEU A 98 -15.96 -9.33 -8.06
N ALA A 99 -16.21 -8.07 -8.42
CA ALA A 99 -17.55 -7.58 -8.75
C ALA A 99 -18.17 -8.34 -9.92
N GLN A 100 -17.40 -8.60 -10.98
CA GLN A 100 -17.85 -9.40 -12.13
C GLN A 100 -18.21 -10.84 -11.74
N ARG A 101 -17.40 -11.49 -10.90
CA ARG A 101 -17.69 -12.85 -10.42
C ARG A 101 -18.95 -12.92 -9.55
N LEU A 102 -19.21 -11.89 -8.76
CA LEU A 102 -20.42 -11.79 -7.95
C LEU A 102 -21.66 -11.50 -8.80
N ALA A 103 -21.53 -10.69 -9.85
CA ALA A 103 -22.61 -10.38 -10.78
C ALA A 103 -22.94 -11.51 -11.77
N ALA A 104 -22.01 -12.45 -11.99
CA ALA A 104 -22.20 -13.62 -12.85
C ALA A 104 -22.76 -14.85 -12.11
N ARG A 105 -23.08 -14.71 -10.81
CA ARG A 105 -23.79 -15.71 -10.00
C ARG A 105 -25.26 -15.34 -9.90
#